data_AF-A0A2H3E7Z5-F1
#
_entry.id   AF-A0A2H3E7Z5-F1
#
_cell.length_a   1.000
_cell.length_b   1.000
_cell.length_c   1.000
_cell.angle_alpha   90.00
_cell.angle_beta   90.00
_cell.angle_gamma   90.00
#
_symmetry.space_group_name_H-M   'P 1'
#
loop_
_entity.id
_entity.type
_entity.pdbx_description
1 polymer ?
#
loop_
_entity_poly.entity_id
_entity_poly.type
_entity_poly.pdbx_seq_one_letter_code
_entity_poly.pdbx_strand_id
1 'polypeptide(L)'
;DYDPRQQQEKARHLSKYIFPRQYGLSSAFTFKTSKWGPATTPTFTDRGAEIRTPKRLKETLNHLDTLIWRHGKCKYKLLHDQVCPSKVPSFHVSNRAALCISATIRLLQSQKSR
;
A
#
# COMPACT_ATOMS: atom_id res chain seq x y z
N ASP A 1 17.98 11.05 8.16
CA ASP A 1 18.86 10.79 6.99
C ASP A 1 18.18 9.94 5.94
N TYR A 2 18.32 10.29 4.67
CA TYR A 2 17.87 9.50 3.52
C TYR A 2 19.06 8.73 2.98
N ASP A 3 19.07 7.39 3.09
CA ASP A 3 20.05 6.53 2.43
C ASP A 3 19.37 5.86 1.22
N PRO A 4 19.76 6.20 -0.02
CA PRO A 4 19.16 5.64 -1.22
C PRO A 4 19.32 4.12 -1.31
N ARG A 5 20.38 3.54 -0.72
CA ARG A 5 20.62 2.09 -0.77
C ARG A 5 19.62 1.34 0.09
N GLN A 6 19.44 1.78 1.33
CA GLN A 6 18.45 1.20 2.25
C GLN A 6 17.03 1.35 1.71
N GLN A 7 16.74 2.48 1.07
CA GLN A 7 15.45 2.72 0.47
C GLN A 7 15.17 1.73 -0.69
N GLN A 8 16.17 1.46 -1.51
CA GLN A 8 16.04 0.51 -2.60
C GLN A 8 15.95 -0.94 -2.10
N GLU A 9 16.62 -1.28 -1.00
CA GLU A 9 16.43 -2.55 -0.30
C GLU A 9 15.01 -2.71 0.22
N LYS A 10 14.44 -1.66 0.83
CA LYS A 10 13.02 -1.65 1.26
C LYS A 10 12.08 -1.83 0.08
N ALA A 11 12.35 -1.21 -1.07
CA ALA A 11 11.56 -1.40 -2.29
C ALA A 11 11.62 -2.85 -2.80
N ARG A 12 12.80 -3.48 -2.78
CA ARG A 12 12.97 -4.90 -3.12
C ARG A 12 12.31 -5.83 -2.10
N HIS A 13 12.30 -5.45 -0.83
CA HIS A 13 11.60 -6.21 0.19
C HIS A 13 10.08 -6.15 -0.06
N LEU A 14 9.54 -4.94 -0.26
CA LEU A 14 8.13 -4.71 -0.54
C LEU A 14 7.65 -5.44 -1.80
N SER A 15 8.46 -5.49 -2.87
CA SER A 15 8.08 -6.16 -4.11
C SER A 15 7.82 -7.66 -3.92
N LYS A 16 8.47 -8.32 -2.96
CA LYS A 16 8.20 -9.73 -2.61
C LYS A 16 6.79 -9.93 -2.05
N TYR A 17 6.22 -8.91 -1.41
CA TYR A 17 4.86 -8.96 -0.85
C TYR A 17 3.78 -8.60 -1.84
N ILE A 18 4.04 -7.62 -2.71
CA ILE A 18 3.07 -7.18 -3.73
C ILE A 18 3.02 -8.17 -4.90
N PHE A 19 4.18 -8.72 -5.29
CA PHE A 19 4.30 -9.60 -6.46
C PHE A 19 4.81 -11.01 -6.12
N PRO A 20 4.25 -11.71 -5.12
CA PRO A 20 4.80 -12.99 -4.65
C PRO A 20 4.92 -14.03 -5.77
N ARG A 21 3.94 -14.05 -6.69
CA ARG A 21 3.93 -14.97 -7.85
C ARG A 21 5.12 -14.77 -8.80
N GLN A 22 5.61 -13.55 -8.97
CA GLN A 22 6.78 -13.27 -9.82
C GLN A 22 8.08 -13.79 -9.20
N TYR A 23 8.10 -13.94 -7.87
CA TYR A 23 9.21 -14.51 -7.11
C TYR A 23 9.06 -16.02 -6.86
N GLY A 24 7.98 -16.65 -7.36
CA GLY A 24 7.65 -18.04 -7.03
C GLY A 24 7.25 -18.26 -5.56
N LEU A 25 6.86 -17.18 -4.85
CA LEU A 25 6.44 -17.22 -3.45
C LEU A 25 4.94 -17.49 -3.31
N SER A 26 4.55 -18.09 -2.19
CA SER A 26 3.14 -18.24 -1.81
C SER A 26 2.53 -16.87 -1.51
N SER A 27 1.33 -16.62 -2.04
CA SER A 27 0.58 -15.38 -1.76
C SER A 27 -0.25 -15.53 -0.49
N ALA A 28 -0.35 -14.45 0.29
CA ALA A 28 -1.23 -14.36 1.45
C ALA A 28 -2.71 -14.46 1.07
N PHE A 29 -3.05 -14.19 -0.19
CA PHE A 29 -4.43 -14.21 -0.69
C PHE A 29 -4.82 -15.49 -1.42
N THR A 30 -3.87 -16.41 -1.67
CA THR A 30 -4.11 -17.59 -2.53
C THR A 30 -3.58 -18.90 -1.96
N PHE A 31 -3.44 -19.01 -0.63
CA PHE A 31 -3.02 -20.28 -0.01
C PHE A 31 -4.20 -21.26 0.07
N LYS A 32 -3.91 -22.55 -0.10
CA LYS A 32 -4.92 -23.62 -0.03
C LYS A 32 -5.16 -23.97 1.43
N THR A 33 -6.38 -23.77 1.93
CA THR A 33 -6.83 -24.34 3.20
C THR A 33 -7.32 -25.76 2.93
N SER A 34 -6.93 -26.74 3.73
CA SER A 34 -7.52 -28.09 3.63
C SER A 34 -9.01 -28.00 4.00
N LYS A 35 -9.88 -28.71 3.25
CA LYS A 35 -11.32 -28.78 3.56
C LYS A 35 -11.60 -29.50 4.89
N TRP A 36 -10.66 -30.33 5.31
CA TRP A 36 -10.77 -31.20 6.48
C TRP A 36 -9.47 -31.10 7.28
N GLY A 37 -9.35 -30.05 8.09
CA GLY A 37 -8.21 -29.82 8.98
C GLY A 37 -8.15 -28.38 9.49
N PRO A 38 -7.39 -28.12 10.56
CA PRO A 38 -7.17 -26.77 11.03
C PRO A 38 -6.50 -25.95 9.92
N ALA A 39 -7.04 -24.78 9.62
CA ALA A 39 -6.47 -23.89 8.61
C ALA A 39 -5.13 -23.33 9.12
N THR A 40 -4.03 -24.02 8.82
CA THR A 40 -2.69 -23.52 9.10
C THR A 40 -2.41 -22.35 8.17
N THR A 41 -2.55 -21.12 8.68
CA THR A 41 -2.14 -19.92 7.95
C THR A 41 -0.62 -19.94 7.81
N PRO A 42 -0.06 -19.90 6.59
CA PRO A 42 1.39 -19.84 6.42
C PRO A 42 1.97 -18.58 7.05
N THR A 43 3.15 -18.69 7.64
CA THR A 43 3.90 -17.53 8.15
C THR A 43 4.45 -16.74 6.97
N PHE A 44 3.85 -15.58 6.67
CA PHE A 44 4.26 -14.70 5.56
C PHE A 44 5.25 -13.61 5.98
N THR A 45 5.66 -13.56 7.25
CA THR A 45 6.51 -12.52 7.83
C THR A 45 7.99 -12.66 7.46
N ASP A 46 8.45 -13.89 7.19
CA ASP A 46 9.83 -14.14 6.77
C ASP A 46 9.93 -14.40 5.26
N ARG A 47 10.02 -13.30 4.51
CA ARG A 47 10.45 -13.31 3.09
C ARG A 47 11.85 -12.71 2.94
N GLY A 48 12.65 -12.78 4.01
CA GLY A 48 13.97 -12.19 4.12
C GLY A 48 15.00 -12.83 3.19
N ALA A 49 14.84 -14.12 2.89
CA ALA A 49 15.74 -14.86 2.00
C ALA A 49 16.01 -14.09 0.70
N GLU A 50 17.29 -13.93 0.37
CA GLU A 50 17.75 -13.09 -0.73
C GLU A 50 17.46 -13.75 -2.08
N ILE A 51 16.19 -13.67 -2.50
CA ILE A 51 15.76 -14.11 -3.82
C ILE A 51 16.09 -12.99 -4.81
N ARG A 52 16.80 -13.36 -5.88
CA ARG A 52 17.15 -12.45 -6.97
C ARG A 52 15.90 -11.79 -7.53
N THR A 53 15.91 -10.46 -7.62
CA THR A 53 14.77 -9.73 -8.18
C THR A 53 14.61 -10.02 -9.68
N PRO A 54 13.43 -10.46 -10.14
CA PRO A 54 13.16 -10.72 -11.55
C PRO A 54 13.40 -9.47 -12.41
N LYS A 55 13.96 -9.65 -13.61
CA LYS A 55 14.29 -8.55 -14.54
C LYS A 55 13.08 -7.64 -14.84
N ARG A 56 11.90 -8.25 -14.97
CA ARG A 56 10.62 -7.57 -15.25
C ARG A 56 10.18 -6.60 -14.16
N LEU A 57 10.60 -6.81 -12.91
CA LEU A 57 10.19 -5.97 -11.78
C LEU A 57 11.12 -4.79 -11.53
N LYS A 58 12.26 -4.70 -12.22
CA LYS A 58 13.25 -3.63 -12.01
C LYS A 58 12.64 -2.23 -12.18
N GLU A 59 11.83 -2.02 -13.20
CA GLU A 59 11.16 -0.73 -13.46
C GLU A 59 10.08 -0.42 -12.40
N THR A 60 9.39 -1.45 -11.93
CA THR A 60 8.37 -1.30 -10.88
C THR A 60 9.00 -0.93 -9.53
N LEU A 61 10.25 -1.32 -9.25
CA LEU A 61 10.93 -0.95 -8.00
C LEU A 61 11.00 0.57 -7.79
N ASN A 62 11.16 1.35 -8.85
CA ASN A 62 11.19 2.82 -8.75
C ASN A 62 9.83 3.39 -8.30
N HIS A 63 8.74 2.76 -8.74
CA HIS A 63 7.39 3.12 -8.30
C HIS A 63 7.15 2.71 -6.85
N LEU A 64 7.65 1.54 -6.45
CA LEU A 64 7.56 1.07 -5.07
C LEU A 64 8.36 1.91 -4.10
N ASP A 65 9.54 2.39 -4.52
CA ASP A 65 10.31 3.36 -3.76
C ASP A 65 9.48 4.64 -3.51
N THR A 66 8.93 5.22 -4.57
CA THR A 66 8.05 6.40 -4.47
C THR A 66 6.84 6.14 -3.56
N LEU A 67 6.27 4.94 -3.63
CA LEU A 67 5.17 4.52 -2.76
C LEU A 67 5.59 4.47 -1.29
N ILE A 68 6.75 3.87 -0.98
CA ILE A 68 7.28 3.81 0.39
C ILE A 68 7.52 5.22 0.92
N TRP A 69 8.11 6.10 0.11
CA TRP A 69 8.33 7.49 0.48
C TRP A 69 7.02 8.21 0.80
N ARG A 70 6.03 8.12 -0.10
CA ARG A 70 4.70 8.74 0.10
C ARG A 70 3.98 8.15 1.31
N HIS A 71 4.10 6.84 1.54
CA HIS A 71 3.55 6.17 2.70
C HIS A 71 4.12 6.73 4.00
N GLY A 72 5.44 6.89 4.09
CA GLY A 72 6.10 7.49 5.26
C GLY A 72 5.74 8.96 5.48
N LYS A 73 5.34 9.69 4.44
CA LYS A 73 4.88 11.09 4.53
C LYS A 73 3.37 11.23 4.73
N CYS A 74 2.60 10.15 4.62
CA CYS A 74 1.15 10.18 4.71
C CYS A 74 0.71 10.44 6.16
N LYS A 75 -0.05 11.51 6.38
CA LYS A 75 -0.61 11.85 7.70
C LYS A 75 -1.94 11.12 7.92
N TYR A 76 -1.85 9.80 8.13
CA TYR A 76 -3.03 8.92 8.26
C TYR A 76 -4.05 9.39 9.29
N LYS A 77 -3.60 9.96 10.42
CA LYS A 77 -4.50 10.53 11.44
C LYS A 77 -5.34 11.70 10.90
N LEU A 78 -4.69 12.66 10.23
CA LEU A 78 -5.43 13.79 9.64
C LEU A 78 -6.39 13.34 8.54
N LEU A 79 -5.97 12.38 7.72
CA LEU A 79 -6.83 11.80 6.69
C LEU A 79 -8.03 11.08 7.30
N HIS A 80 -7.81 10.31 8.38
CA HIS A 80 -8.86 9.62 9.12
C HIS A 80 -9.85 10.62 9.71
N ASP A 81 -9.37 11.65 10.42
CA ASP A 81 -10.22 12.64 11.10
C ASP A 81 -11.06 13.46 10.11
N GLN A 82 -10.57 13.64 8.88
CA GLN A 82 -11.31 14.29 7.79
C GLN A 82 -12.40 13.42 7.17
N VAL A 83 -12.15 12.12 6.98
CA VAL A 83 -13.04 11.22 6.22
C VAL A 83 -14.02 10.48 7.12
N CYS A 84 -13.66 10.21 8.38
CA CYS A 84 -14.46 9.46 9.33
C CYS A 84 -14.86 10.32 10.55
N PRO A 85 -15.83 11.23 10.39
CA PRO A 85 -16.28 12.10 11.48
C PRO A 85 -16.96 11.34 12.63
N SER A 86 -17.37 10.09 12.43
CA SER A 86 -18.03 9.25 13.45
C SER A 86 -17.08 8.73 14.54
N LYS A 87 -15.76 8.90 14.37
CA LYS A 87 -14.72 8.46 15.32
C LYS A 87 -13.90 9.63 15.89
N VAL A 88 -14.13 10.87 15.45
CA VAL A 88 -13.56 12.05 16.11
C VAL A 88 -14.49 12.44 17.26
N PRO A 89 -13.98 12.61 18.49
CA PRO A 89 -14.77 13.18 19.57
C PRO A 89 -15.30 14.52 19.07
N SER A 90 -16.61 14.71 19.16
CA SER A 90 -17.35 15.87 18.65
C SER A 90 -16.95 17.15 19.40
N PHE A 91 -15.76 17.68 19.13
CA PHE A 91 -15.35 19.02 19.48
C PHE A 91 -15.37 19.87 18.21
N HIS A 92 -16.58 20.32 17.90
CA HIS A 92 -16.92 21.57 17.22
C HIS A 92 -15.79 22.28 16.44
N VAL A 93 -15.59 21.97 15.14
CA VAL A 93 -14.95 22.92 14.21
C VAL A 93 -15.60 22.88 12.82
N SER A 94 -16.47 23.85 12.61
CA SER A 94 -16.78 24.63 11.40
C SER A 94 -16.62 23.97 10.00
N ASN A 95 -17.79 23.71 9.42
CA ASN A 95 -18.20 23.74 8.00
C ASN A 95 -17.25 24.37 6.95
N ARG A 96 -16.05 23.80 6.74
CA ARG A 96 -15.21 24.11 5.56
C ARG A 96 -14.84 22.89 4.70
N ALA A 97 -15.04 21.67 5.19
CA ALA A 97 -14.59 20.45 4.49
C ALA A 97 -15.51 20.00 3.33
N ALA A 98 -16.75 20.47 3.25
CA ALA A 98 -17.73 20.00 2.26
C ALA A 98 -17.43 20.43 0.81
N LEU A 99 -16.59 21.45 0.58
CA LEU A 99 -16.34 21.95 -0.79
C LEU A 99 -15.22 21.22 -1.55
N CYS A 100 -14.22 20.64 -0.88
CA CYS A 100 -13.05 20.07 -1.60
C CYS A 100 -13.31 18.69 -2.25
N ILE A 101 -14.24 17.90 -1.71
CA ILE A 101 -14.52 16.56 -2.24
C ILE A 101 -15.28 16.66 -3.59
N SER A 102 -16.19 17.63 -3.73
CA SER A 102 -16.93 17.85 -4.98
C SER A 102 -16.02 18.30 -6.15
N ALA A 103 -14.96 19.08 -5.88
CA ALA A 103 -14.06 19.56 -6.93
C ALA A 103 -13.18 18.44 -7.51
N THR A 104 -12.77 17.47 -6.68
CA THR A 104 -11.82 16.42 -7.11
C THR A 104 -12.53 15.31 -7.90
N ILE A 105 -13.77 14.97 -7.53
CA ILE A 105 -14.57 13.97 -8.27
C ILE A 105 -14.94 14.47 -9.67
N ARG A 106 -15.27 15.76 -9.83
CA ARG A 106 -15.55 16.36 -11.14
C ARG A 106 -14.32 16.39 -12.05
N LEU A 107 -13.13 16.62 -11.49
CA LEU A 107 -11.88 16.58 -12.27
C LEU A 107 -11.57 15.17 -12.80
N LEU A 108 -11.86 14.13 -12.01
CA LEU A 108 -11.64 12.73 -12.41
C LEU A 108 -12.65 12.22 -13.45
N GLN A 109 -13.89 12.72 -13.44
CA GLN A 109 -14.88 12.37 -14.46
C GLN A 109 -14.63 13.09 -15.80
N SER A 110 -13.99 14.26 -15.79
CA SER A 110 -13.62 15.00 -16.99
C SER A 110 -12.45 14.36 -17.77
N GLN A 111 -11.58 13.60 -17.11
CA GLN A 111 -10.43 12.91 -17.75
C GLN A 111 -10.77 11.53 -18.34
N LYS A 112 -12.03 11.09 -18.25
CA LYS A 112 -12.50 9.79 -18.78
C LYS A 112 -13.29 9.91 -20.10
N SER A 113 -13.34 11.12 -20.68
CA SER A 113 -13.99 11.40 -21.97
C SER A 113 -13.02 12.12 -22.92
N ARG A 114 -11.89 11.48 -23.20
CA ARG A 114 -11.04 11.73 -24.36
C ARG A 114 -10.35 10.45 -24.78
#